data_AF-A0AAV3YJQ6-F1
#
_entry.id   AF-A0AAV3YJQ6-F1
#
_cell.length_a   1.000
_cell.length_b   1.000
_cell.length_c   1.000
_cell.angle_alpha   90.00
_cell.angle_beta   90.00
_cell.angle_gamma   90.00
#
_symmetry.space_group_name_H-M   'P 1'
#
loop_
_entity.id
_entity.type
_entity.pdbx_description
1 polymer ?
#
loop_
_entity_poly.entity_id
_entity_poly.type
_entity_poly.pdbx_seq_one_letter_code
_entity_poly.pdbx_strand_id
1 'polypeptide(L)'
;MMAADEKQVSALIRRHEQVKRWEGSDTFLEPCTPKKDNMKVKFQDGCVFLAACSSGDKEEVKKLLQKEADINTANVDGLTALHQVSRV
;
A
#
# COMPACT_ATOMS: atom_id res chain seq x y z
N MET A 1 4.00 21.07 36.88
CA MET A 1 3.02 20.88 35.80
C MET A 1 3.39 21.55 34.47
N MET A 2 4.22 22.61 34.43
CA MET A 2 4.50 23.36 33.18
C MET A 2 5.57 22.77 32.24
N ALA A 3 6.49 21.92 32.72
CA ALA A 3 7.57 21.36 31.89
C ALA A 3 7.12 20.31 30.85
N ALA A 4 5.94 19.71 31.02
CA ALA A 4 5.39 18.74 30.08
C ALA A 4 4.80 19.42 28.83
N ASP A 5 4.20 20.60 29.02
CA ASP A 5 3.58 21.40 27.98
C ASP A 5 4.64 21.98 27.02
N GLU A 6 5.75 22.50 27.57
CA GLU A 6 6.88 23.03 26.80
C GLU A 6 7.60 21.96 25.97
N LYS A 7 7.70 20.73 26.49
CA LYS A 7 8.21 19.57 25.74
C LYS A 7 7.28 19.18 24.59
N GLN A 8 5.96 19.26 24.79
CA GLN A 8 5.00 19.02 23.70
C GLN A 8 5.06 20.12 22.64
N VAL A 9 5.13 21.39 23.03
CA VAL A 9 5.25 22.53 22.10
C VAL A 9 6.54 22.41 21.28
N SER A 10 7.67 22.09 21.91
CA SER A 10 8.93 21.86 21.19
C SER A 10 8.93 20.63 20.28
N ALA A 11 8.23 19.55 20.66
CA ALA A 11 8.06 18.38 19.79
C ALA A 11 7.22 18.69 18.54
N LEU A 12 6.16 19.50 18.68
CA LEU A 12 5.32 19.95 17.55
C LEU A 12 6.12 20.84 16.59
N ILE A 13 6.91 21.78 17.12
CA ILE A 13 7.77 22.66 16.32
C ILE A 13 8.78 21.84 15.52
N ARG A 14 9.46 20.88 16.16
CA ARG A 14 10.42 20.00 15.48
C ARG A 14 9.77 19.17 14.38
N ARG A 15 8.57 18.65 14.61
CA ARG A 15 7.81 17.90 13.59
C ARG A 15 7.43 18.80 12.41
N HIS A 16 7.00 20.02 12.67
CA HIS A 16 6.67 21.00 11.64
C HIS A 16 7.87 21.33 10.75
N GLU A 17 9.03 21.55 11.36
CA GLU A 17 10.29 21.78 10.63
C GLU A 17 10.71 20.57 9.81
N GLN A 18 10.53 19.36 10.35
CA GLN A 18 10.83 18.12 9.65
C GLN A 18 9.96 17.93 8.39
N VAL A 19 8.65 18.21 8.49
CA VAL A 19 7.73 18.12 7.34
C VAL A 19 8.13 19.14 6.26
N LYS A 20 8.40 20.40 6.63
CA LYS A 20 8.88 21.42 5.69
C LYS A 20 10.15 21.01 4.95
N ARG A 21 11.09 20.38 5.66
CA ARG A 21 12.31 19.86 5.03
C ARG A 21 12.02 18.69 4.08
N TRP A 22 11.03 17.86 4.41
CA TRP A 22 10.66 16.70 3.59
C TRP A 22 9.95 17.11 2.29
N GLU A 23 9.15 18.17 2.30
CA GLU A 23 8.44 18.70 1.11
C GLU A 23 9.39 19.09 -0.04
N GLY A 24 10.62 19.51 0.26
CA GLY A 24 11.65 19.82 -0.74
C GLY A 24 12.62 18.69 -1.03
N SER A 25 12.44 17.52 -0.42
CA SER A 25 13.36 16.38 -0.59
C SER A 25 13.06 15.60 -1.87
N ASP A 26 14.09 14.97 -2.42
CA ASP A 26 13.95 14.10 -3.61
C ASP A 26 12.89 13.02 -3.39
N THR A 27 12.73 12.51 -2.17
CA THR A 27 11.71 11.51 -1.83
C THR A 27 10.28 12.00 -2.03
N PHE A 28 10.01 13.28 -1.80
CA PHE A 28 8.68 13.86 -2.03
C PHE A 28 8.43 14.16 -3.51
N LEU A 29 9.48 14.49 -4.25
CA LEU A 29 9.42 14.82 -5.67
C LEU A 29 9.35 13.59 -6.58
N GLU A 30 9.80 12.42 -6.10
CA GLU A 30 9.65 11.17 -6.85
C GLU A 30 8.16 10.86 -7.09
N PRO A 31 7.77 10.45 -8.32
CA PRO A 31 6.38 10.16 -8.65
C PRO A 31 5.85 8.94 -7.89
N CYS A 32 4.59 8.99 -7.46
CA CYS A 32 3.91 7.89 -6.76
C CYS A 32 3.70 6.62 -7.60
N THR A 33 4.15 6.60 -8.86
CA THR A 33 4.06 5.42 -9.71
C THR A 33 5.35 4.61 -9.60
N PRO A 34 5.31 3.37 -9.10
CA PRO A 34 6.50 2.53 -9.04
C PRO A 34 7.00 2.26 -10.45
N LYS A 35 8.29 2.54 -10.69
CA LYS A 35 8.97 2.17 -11.94
C LYS A 35 8.95 0.64 -12.04
N LYS A 36 8.26 0.11 -13.06
CA LYS A 36 8.10 -1.34 -13.28
C LYS A 36 9.39 -2.01 -13.77
N ASP A 37 10.36 -1.24 -14.22
CA ASP A 37 11.63 -1.76 -14.69
C ASP A 37 12.47 -2.28 -13.51
N ASN A 38 12.73 -3.59 -13.52
CA ASN A 38 13.66 -4.30 -12.64
C ASN A 38 13.18 -4.62 -11.21
N MET A 39 11.88 -4.86 -10.99
CA MET A 39 11.42 -5.46 -9.71
C MET A 39 11.99 -6.88 -9.53
N LYS A 40 12.96 -7.00 -8.61
CA LYS A 40 13.56 -8.28 -8.23
C LYS A 40 12.65 -9.13 -7.35
N VAL A 41 11.76 -8.48 -6.61
CA VAL A 41 10.82 -9.14 -5.68
C VAL A 41 9.49 -9.34 -6.38
N LYS A 42 9.01 -10.59 -6.40
CA LYS A 42 7.71 -10.97 -6.94
C LYS A 42 6.95 -11.78 -5.90
N PHE A 43 5.64 -11.59 -5.84
CA PHE A 43 4.74 -12.41 -5.06
C PHE A 43 4.07 -13.44 -5.96
N GLN A 44 3.53 -14.51 -5.36
CA GLN A 44 2.75 -15.50 -6.11
C GLN A 44 1.50 -14.84 -6.69
N ASP A 45 1.14 -15.19 -7.94
CA ASP A 45 0.03 -14.55 -8.67
C ASP A 45 -1.29 -14.64 -7.90
N GLY A 46 -1.53 -15.76 -7.21
CA GLY A 46 -2.69 -15.94 -6.36
C GLY A 46 -2.76 -14.95 -5.18
N CYS A 47 -1.63 -14.66 -4.52
CA CYS A 47 -1.57 -13.64 -3.47
C CYS A 47 -1.85 -12.24 -4.01
N VAL A 48 -1.29 -11.92 -5.18
CA VAL A 48 -1.49 -10.62 -5.85
C VAL A 48 -2.95 -10.46 -6.27
N PHE A 49 -3.56 -11.52 -6.80
CA PHE A 49 -4.97 -11.54 -7.20
C PHE A 49 -5.91 -11.31 -6.01
N LEU A 50 -5.72 -12.06 -4.91
CA LEU A 50 -6.51 -11.88 -3.70
C LEU A 50 -6.39 -10.45 -3.12
N ALA A 51 -5.18 -9.88 -3.14
CA ALA A 51 -4.94 -8.52 -2.67
C ALA A 51 -5.64 -7.47 -3.56
N ALA A 52 -5.57 -7.63 -4.90
CA ALA A 52 -6.25 -6.73 -5.84
C ALA A 52 -7.78 -6.79 -5.70
N CYS A 53 -8.34 -7.98 -5.44
CA CYS A 53 -9.77 -8.13 -5.14
C CYS A 53 -10.14 -7.47 -3.81
N SER A 54 -9.33 -7.67 -2.76
CA SER A 54 -9.58 -7.09 -1.44
C SER A 54 -9.44 -5.56 -1.40
N SER A 55 -8.60 -4.97 -2.26
CA SER A 55 -8.43 -3.51 -2.35
C SER A 55 -9.51 -2.84 -3.23
N GLY A 56 -10.29 -3.62 -3.97
CA GLY A 56 -11.27 -3.11 -4.93
C GLY A 56 -10.65 -2.57 -6.22
N ASP A 57 -9.37 -2.86 -6.51
CA ASP A 57 -8.68 -2.42 -7.72
C ASP A 57 -9.11 -3.25 -8.94
N LYS A 58 -10.24 -2.84 -9.54
CA LYS A 58 -10.84 -3.51 -10.70
C LYS A 58 -9.91 -3.56 -11.90
N GLU A 59 -9.07 -2.54 -12.10
CA GLU A 59 -8.19 -2.47 -13.26
C GLU A 59 -7.03 -3.45 -13.12
N GLU A 60 -6.48 -3.60 -11.91
CA GLU A 60 -5.47 -4.62 -11.64
C GLU A 60 -6.05 -6.04 -11.69
N VAL A 61 -7.26 -6.26 -11.16
CA VAL A 61 -7.96 -7.54 -11.29
C VAL A 61 -8.15 -7.93 -12.76
N LYS A 62 -8.61 -7.01 -13.61
CA LYS A 62 -8.75 -7.27 -15.07
C LYS A 62 -7.42 -7.65 -15.71
N LYS A 63 -6.33 -6.96 -15.39
CA LYS A 63 -4.99 -7.27 -15.93
C LYS A 63 -4.51 -8.64 -15.49
N LEU A 64 -4.77 -9.04 -14.25
CA LEU A 64 -4.40 -10.37 -13.74
C LEU A 64 -5.24 -11.47 -14.41
N LEU A 65 -6.52 -11.24 -14.65
CA LEU A 65 -7.37 -12.17 -15.41
C LEU A 65 -6.92 -12.33 -16.86
N GLN A 66 -6.49 -11.25 -17.52
CA GLN A 66 -5.90 -11.32 -18.87
C GLN A 66 -4.60 -12.11 -18.92
N LYS A 67 -3.91 -12.24 -17.78
CA LYS A 67 -2.69 -13.06 -17.62
C LYS A 67 -3.00 -14.49 -17.16
N GLU A 68 -4.27 -14.91 -17.22
CA GLU A 68 -4.70 -16.26 -16.83
C GLU A 68 -4.47 -16.59 -15.34
N ALA A 69 -4.54 -15.59 -14.46
CA ALA A 69 -4.50 -15.82 -13.02
C ALA A 69 -5.66 -16.72 -12.58
N ASP A 70 -5.37 -17.71 -11.72
CA ASP A 70 -6.38 -18.62 -11.20
C ASP A 70 -7.34 -17.90 -10.23
N ILE A 71 -8.57 -17.75 -10.69
CA ILE A 71 -9.68 -17.10 -9.95
C ILE A 71 -10.01 -17.86 -8.67
N ASN A 72 -9.78 -19.18 -8.66
CA ASN A 72 -10.11 -20.05 -7.53
C ASN A 72 -9.00 -20.14 -6.49
N THR A 73 -7.94 -19.34 -6.64
CA THR A 73 -6.90 -19.24 -5.60
C THR A 73 -7.53 -18.96 -4.25
N ALA A 74 -7.18 -19.80 -3.27
CA ALA A 74 -7.53 -19.61 -1.87
C ALA A 74 -6.33 -19.13 -1.05
N ASN A 75 -6.59 -18.34 -0.01
CA ASN A 75 -5.57 -18.00 1.00
C ASN A 75 -5.29 -19.20 1.93
N VAL A 76 -4.43 -19.00 2.94
CA VAL A 76 -4.10 -20.03 3.95
C VAL A 76 -5.32 -20.53 4.74
N ASP A 77 -6.37 -19.73 4.84
CA ASP A 77 -7.62 -20.05 5.53
C ASP A 77 -8.63 -20.76 4.60
N GLY A 78 -8.29 -20.99 3.33
CA GLY A 78 -9.19 -21.59 2.33
C GLY A 78 -10.17 -20.61 1.69
N LEU A 79 -10.02 -19.30 1.91
CA LEU A 79 -10.91 -18.28 1.38
C LEU A 79 -10.45 -17.80 0.00
N THR A 80 -11.35 -17.90 -0.98
CA THR A 80 -11.14 -17.35 -2.33
C THR A 80 -11.41 -15.85 -2.40
N ALA A 81 -11.07 -15.24 -3.54
CA ALA A 81 -11.35 -13.83 -3.79
C ALA A 81 -12.82 -13.48 -3.50
N LEU A 82 -13.76 -14.30 -3.98
CA LEU A 82 -15.20 -14.07 -3.81
C LEU A 82 -15.62 -14.00 -2.34
N HIS A 83 -15.08 -14.87 -1.48
CA HIS A 83 -15.35 -14.84 -0.04
C HIS A 83 -14.89 -13.53 0.62
N GLN A 84 -13.82 -12.93 0.10
CA GLN A 84 -13.29 -11.67 0.61
C GLN A 84 -14.13 -10.47 0.14
N VAL A 85 -14.67 -10.51 -1.08
CA VAL A 85 -15.47 -9.40 -1.63
C VAL A 85 -16.88 -9.34 -1.03
N SER A 86 -17.40 -10.42 -0.44
CA SER A 86 -18.72 -10.42 0.19
C SER A 86 -18.78 -9.75 1.57
N ARG A 87 -17.67 -9.20 2.06
CA ARG A 87 -17.58 -8.53 3.38
C ARG A 87 -17.69 -7.00 3.33
N VAL A 88 -17.94 -6.42 2.16
CA VAL A 88 -18.19 -4.97 1.98
C VAL A 88 -19.65 -4.64 1.86
#